data_AF-A0A8S2G7P6-F1
#
_entry.id   AF-A0A8S2G7P6-F1
#
_cell.length_a   1.000
_cell.length_b   1.000
_cell.length_c   1.000
_cell.angle_alpha   90.00
_cell.angle_beta   90.00
_cell.angle_gamma   90.00
#
_symmetry.space_group_name_H-M   'P 1'
#
loop_
_entity.id
_entity.type
_entity.pdbx_description
1 polymer ?
#
loop_
_entity_poly.entity_id
_entity_poly.type
_entity_poly.pdbx_seq_one_letter_code
_entity_poly.pdbx_strand_id
1 'polypeptide(L)'
;RLSSYRFLEVLKYSCIPIIINHEWMLPFSEIIEWHNVAIILSNNFTLSLLPFYLQTTISEHERESRRKMCYQLWLRYFSSIDRITRTTLEILNDRYSSQKRPKWLWMTYYGALFTDIDYGKD
;
A
#
# COMPACT_ATOMS: atom_id res chain seq x y z
N ARG A 1 3.63 14.89 3.21
CA ARG A 1 4.23 14.27 4.41
C ARG A 1 3.56 12.92 4.62
N LEU A 2 4.30 11.81 4.56
CA LEU A 2 3.74 10.46 4.75
C LEU A 2 3.47 10.10 6.21
N SER A 3 3.99 10.90 7.16
CA SER A 3 3.52 10.95 8.56
C SER A 3 2.15 11.62 8.71
N SER A 4 1.57 12.12 7.62
CA SER A 4 0.23 12.72 7.63
C SER A 4 -0.80 11.61 7.60
N TYR A 5 -1.69 11.63 8.60
CA TYR A 5 -2.89 10.78 8.69
C TYR A 5 -3.67 10.69 7.36
N ARG A 6 -3.63 11.76 6.56
CA ARG A 6 -4.16 11.83 5.17
C ARG A 6 -3.80 10.64 4.27
N PHE A 7 -2.58 10.10 4.33
CA PHE A 7 -2.22 8.97 3.46
C PHE A 7 -3.08 7.74 3.77
N LEU A 8 -3.27 7.46 5.06
CA LEU A 8 -4.11 6.36 5.52
C LEU A 8 -5.59 6.64 5.28
N GLU A 9 -6.06 7.88 5.47
CA GLU A 9 -7.43 8.28 5.16
C GLU A 9 -7.77 8.07 3.67
N VAL A 10 -6.86 8.43 2.78
CA VAL A 10 -7.03 8.22 1.34
C VAL A 10 -7.26 6.74 1.03
N LEU A 11 -6.48 5.84 1.63
CA LEU A 11 -6.67 4.39 1.46
C LEU A 11 -8.00 3.91 2.07
N LYS A 12 -8.33 4.40 3.28
CA LYS A 12 -9.59 4.08 3.99
C LYS A 12 -10.83 4.43 3.16
N TYR A 13 -10.81 5.57 2.48
CA TYR A 13 -11.92 6.03 1.64
C TYR A 13 -11.84 5.54 0.18
N SER A 14 -10.97 4.56 -0.11
CA SER A 14 -10.80 3.98 -1.45
C SER A 14 -10.47 5.03 -2.51
N CYS A 15 -9.72 6.07 -2.12
CA CYS A 15 -9.22 7.11 -3.00
C CYS A 15 -7.83 6.71 -3.51
N ILE A 16 -7.50 7.06 -4.75
CA ILE A 16 -6.19 6.79 -5.35
C ILE A 16 -5.19 7.82 -4.81
N PRO A 17 -4.12 7.42 -4.09
CA PRO A 17 -3.11 8.36 -3.62
C PRO A 17 -2.36 8.98 -4.80
N ILE A 18 -2.18 10.29 -4.76
CA ILE A 18 -1.28 11.02 -5.65
C ILE A 18 -0.06 11.41 -4.83
N ILE A 19 1.09 10.87 -5.20
CA ILE A 19 2.35 11.06 -4.48
C ILE A 19 3.25 11.89 -5.38
N ILE A 20 3.57 13.09 -4.91
CA ILE A 20 4.52 13.99 -5.57
C ILE A 20 5.77 13.98 -4.69
N ASN A 21 6.89 13.56 -5.28
CA ASN A 21 8.22 13.31 -4.68
C ASN A 21 8.60 11.83 -4.51
N HIS A 22 9.66 11.43 -5.22
CA HIS A 22 10.24 10.08 -5.23
C HIS A 22 11.21 9.80 -4.08
N GLU A 23 11.60 10.80 -3.29
CA GLU A 23 12.59 10.62 -2.21
C GLU A 23 12.00 9.94 -0.95
N TRP A 24 10.73 9.58 -0.97
CA TRP A 24 10.04 8.97 0.17
C TRP A 24 9.82 7.47 -0.05
N MET A 25 10.27 6.67 0.91
CA MET A 25 9.91 5.26 0.99
C MET A 25 8.46 5.14 1.47
N LEU A 26 7.61 4.50 0.68
CA LEU A 26 6.22 4.22 1.05
C LEU A 26 6.14 3.08 2.08
N PRO A 27 5.11 3.07 2.95
CA PRO A 27 4.94 2.03 3.95
C PRO A 27 4.87 0.67 3.27
N PHE A 28 5.63 -0.28 3.81
CA PHE A 28 5.63 -1.65 3.34
C PHE A 28 5.99 -1.80 1.84
N SER A 29 6.80 -0.90 1.27
CA SER A 29 7.29 -0.99 -0.13
C SER A 29 8.00 -2.31 -0.47
N GLU A 30 8.50 -3.03 0.54
CA GLU A 30 9.09 -4.36 0.37
C GLU A 30 8.06 -5.37 -0.16
N ILE A 31 6.79 -5.21 0.22
CA ILE A 31 5.71 -6.17 -0.07
C ILE A 31 4.59 -5.58 -0.93
N ILE A 32 4.41 -4.25 -0.94
CA ILE A 32 3.40 -3.55 -1.74
C ILE A 32 4.03 -2.95 -3.01
N GLU A 33 3.49 -3.32 -4.17
CA GLU A 33 3.81 -2.69 -5.46
C GLU A 33 3.00 -1.40 -5.66
N TRP A 34 3.49 -0.29 -5.11
CA TRP A 34 2.75 0.97 -5.05
C TRP A 34 2.43 1.59 -6.41
N HIS A 35 3.21 1.32 -7.46
CA HIS A 35 2.91 1.76 -8.83
C HIS A 35 1.60 1.19 -9.39
N ASN A 36 1.11 0.08 -8.83
CA ASN A 36 -0.16 -0.53 -9.23
C ASN A 36 -1.36 0.10 -8.51
N VAL A 37 -1.12 0.97 -7.52
CA VAL A 37 -2.14 1.45 -6.57
C VAL A 37 -2.21 2.97 -6.55
N ALA A 38 -1.06 3.63 -6.52
CA ALA A 38 -0.92 5.06 -6.41
C ALA A 38 -0.36 5.66 -7.71
N ILE A 39 -0.59 6.95 -7.89
CA ILE A 39 -0.07 7.73 -9.00
C ILE A 39 1.14 8.48 -8.48
N ILE A 40 2.32 8.14 -8.97
CA ILE A 40 3.58 8.71 -8.51
C ILE A 40 4.07 9.70 -9.56
N LEU A 41 4.20 10.96 -9.17
CA LEU A 41 4.60 12.07 -10.02
C LEU A 41 5.95 12.63 -9.57
N SER A 42 6.74 13.08 -10.53
CA SER A 42 8.01 13.73 -10.29
C SER A 42 7.82 15.12 -9.67
N ASN A 43 8.84 15.59 -8.94
CA ASN A 43 8.84 16.90 -8.26
C ASN A 43 8.68 18.09 -9.22
N ASN A 44 9.06 17.92 -10.48
CA ASN A 44 8.93 18.93 -11.52
C ASN A 44 7.55 18.93 -12.21
N PHE A 45 6.60 18.11 -11.74
CA PHE A 45 5.26 18.06 -12.34
C PHE A 45 4.46 19.33 -12.00
N THR A 46 3.95 20.00 -13.04
CA THR A 46 3.12 21.19 -12.88
C THR A 46 1.73 20.83 -12.35
N LEU A 47 1.44 21.19 -11.09
CA LEU A 47 0.18 20.85 -10.41
C LEU A 47 -1.09 21.32 -11.14
N SER A 48 -1.03 22.42 -11.89
CA SER A 48 -2.19 22.90 -12.68
C SER A 48 -2.60 21.94 -13.81
N LEU A 49 -1.68 21.10 -14.29
CA LEU A 49 -1.94 20.10 -15.31
C LEU A 49 -2.48 18.78 -14.74
N LEU A 50 -2.51 18.64 -13.41
CA LEU A 50 -2.91 17.41 -12.74
C LEU A 50 -4.31 16.92 -13.17
N PRO A 51 -5.36 17.76 -13.21
CA PRO A 51 -6.70 17.27 -13.57
C PRO A 51 -6.74 16.71 -14.99
N PHE A 52 -6.08 17.39 -15.93
CA PHE A 52 -5.99 16.96 -17.33
C PHE A 52 -5.19 15.67 -17.48
N TYR A 53 -4.03 15.59 -16.84
CA TYR A 53 -3.18 14.39 -16.85
C TYR A 53 -3.91 13.15 -16.33
N LEU A 54 -4.63 13.30 -15.21
CA LEU A 54 -5.39 12.21 -14.59
C LEU A 54 -6.55 11.74 -15.46
N GLN A 55 -7.21 12.63 -16.19
CA GLN A 55 -8.34 12.26 -17.07
C GLN A 55 -7.88 11.55 -18.34
N THR A 56 -6.72 11.93 -18.87
CA THR A 56 -6.20 11.43 -20.15
C THR A 56 -5.39 10.14 -20.01
N THR A 57 -4.64 10.00 -18.91
CA THR A 57 -3.68 8.90 -18.74
C THR A 57 -4.34 7.63 -18.19
N ILE A 58 -5.39 7.78 -17.38
CA ILE A 58 -5.95 6.68 -16.60
C ILE A 58 -7.38 6.41 -17.06
N SER A 59 -7.63 5.19 -17.51
CA SER A 59 -8.97 4.74 -17.90
C SER A 59 -9.89 4.60 -16.68
N GLU A 60 -11.20 4.69 -16.88
CA GLU A 60 -12.17 4.48 -15.80
C GLU A 60 -12.09 3.07 -15.18
N HIS A 61 -11.79 2.05 -15.98
CA HIS A 61 -11.58 0.70 -15.48
C HIS A 61 -10.34 0.60 -14.56
N GLU A 62 -9.25 1.25 -14.95
CA GLU A 62 -8.02 1.31 -14.15
C GLU A 62 -8.24 2.11 -12.86
N ARG A 63 -9.00 3.21 -12.93
CA ARG A 63 -9.42 3.96 -11.73
C ARG A 63 -10.13 3.04 -10.74
N GLU A 64 -11.17 2.34 -11.19
CA GLU A 64 -11.97 1.48 -10.31
C GLU A 64 -11.13 0.34 -9.72
N SER A 65 -10.28 -0.29 -10.53
CA SER A 65 -9.35 -1.32 -10.07
C SER A 65 -8.41 -0.80 -8.98
N ARG A 66 -7.80 0.37 -9.18
CA ARG A 66 -6.92 1.01 -8.18
C ARG A 66 -7.67 1.36 -6.89
N ARG A 67 -8.92 1.85 -6.98
CA ARG A 67 -9.74 2.18 -5.81
C ARG A 67 -10.07 0.93 -4.98
N LYS A 68 -10.44 -0.18 -5.64
CA LYS A 68 -10.63 -1.48 -4.97
C LYS A 68 -9.36 -1.94 -4.27
N MET A 69 -8.23 -1.80 -4.95
CA MET A 69 -6.93 -2.18 -4.41
C MET A 69 -6.52 -1.32 -3.19
N CYS A 70 -6.78 -0.02 -3.22
CA CYS A 70 -6.55 0.88 -2.07
C CYS A 70 -7.31 0.41 -0.83
N TYR A 71 -8.60 0.08 -1.00
CA TYR A 71 -9.43 -0.40 0.09
C TYR A 71 -8.95 -1.74 0.67
N GLN A 72 -8.54 -2.66 -0.21
CA GLN A 72 -7.99 -3.96 0.19
C GLN A 72 -6.71 -3.79 1.01
N LEU A 73 -5.80 -2.92 0.57
CA LEU A 73 -4.58 -2.61 1.33
C LEU A 73 -4.91 -1.96 2.68
N TRP A 74 -5.88 -1.06 2.73
CA TRP A 74 -6.36 -0.48 3.98
C TRP A 74 -6.82 -1.58 4.95
N LEU A 75 -7.77 -2.41 4.53
CA LEU A 75 -8.33 -3.47 5.38
C LEU A 75 -7.24 -4.42 5.89
N ARG A 76 -6.29 -4.77 5.02
CA ARG A 76 -5.28 -5.78 5.31
C ARG A 76 -4.14 -5.30 6.19
N TYR A 77 -3.61 -4.11 5.93
CA TYR A 77 -2.35 -3.66 6.53
C TYR A 77 -2.47 -2.44 7.43
N PHE A 78 -3.48 -1.60 7.21
CA PHE A 78 -3.53 -0.26 7.81
C PHE A 78 -4.77 0.00 8.67
N SER A 79 -5.71 -0.95 8.73
CA SER A 79 -7.02 -0.79 9.38
C SER A 79 -6.97 -0.59 10.89
N SER A 80 -5.86 -0.98 11.52
CA SER A 80 -5.61 -0.75 12.95
C SER A 80 -4.11 -0.67 13.22
N ILE A 81 -3.74 -0.12 14.38
CA ILE A 81 -2.35 -0.13 14.84
C ILE A 81 -1.81 -1.55 15.01
N ASP A 82 -2.65 -2.48 15.51
CA ASP A 82 -2.28 -3.90 15.65
C ASP A 82 -1.86 -4.50 14.30
N ARG A 83 -2.67 -4.32 13.24
CA ARG A 83 -2.34 -4.77 11.88
C ARG A 83 -1.03 -4.18 11.39
N ILE A 84 -0.83 -2.87 11.57
CA ILE A 84 0.41 -2.19 11.17
C ILE A 84 1.61 -2.81 11.89
N THR A 85 1.54 -2.97 13.22
CA THR A 85 2.65 -3.50 14.02
C THR A 85 2.98 -4.95 13.66
N ARG A 86 1.98 -5.80 13.49
CA ARG A 86 2.17 -7.19 13.06
C ARG A 86 2.81 -7.27 11.69
N THR A 87 2.31 -6.51 10.71
CA THR A 87 2.90 -6.47 9.36
C THR A 87 4.36 -5.98 9.40
N THR A 88 4.68 -4.97 10.21
CA THR A 88 6.07 -4.53 10.40
C THR A 88 6.95 -5.65 10.95
N LEU A 89 6.48 -6.39 11.97
CA LEU A 89 7.22 -7.52 12.55
C LEU A 89 7.40 -8.66 11.55
N GLU A 90 6.39 -8.96 10.74
CA GLU A 90 6.49 -10.00 9.70
C GLU A 90 7.50 -9.61 8.63
N ILE A 91 7.50 -8.36 8.17
CA ILE A 91 8.49 -7.87 7.19
C ILE A 91 9.90 -7.94 7.78
N LEU A 92 10.06 -7.55 9.05
CA LEU A 92 11.35 -7.71 9.74
C LEU A 92 11.76 -9.18 9.81
N ASN A 93 10.86 -10.06 10.21
CA ASN A 93 11.12 -11.49 10.28
C ASN A 93 11.52 -12.06 8.91
N ASP A 94 10.84 -11.68 7.83
CA ASP A 94 11.16 -12.13 6.46
C ASP A 94 12.53 -11.62 5.98
N ARG A 95 13.00 -10.47 6.48
CA ARG A 95 14.36 -9.97 6.20
C ARG A 95 15.46 -10.81 6.85
N TYR A 96 15.21 -11.35 8.04
CA TYR A 96 16.19 -12.16 8.79
C TYR A 96 16.05 -13.67 8.53
N SER A 97 14.88 -14.13 8.10
CA SER A 97 14.63 -15.53 7.75
C SER A 97 15.46 -15.95 6.52
N SER A 98 16.06 -17.14 6.58
CA SER A 98 16.72 -17.74 5.42
C SER A 98 15.74 -18.16 4.32
N GLN A 99 14.45 -18.29 4.65
CA GLN A 99 13.38 -18.57 3.70
C GLN A 99 12.54 -17.30 3.50
N LYS A 100 12.76 -16.61 2.38
CA LYS A 100 11.96 -15.43 2.00
C LYS A 100 10.62 -15.86 1.43
N ARG A 101 9.53 -15.30 1.94
CA ARG A 101 8.20 -15.47 1.38
C ARG A 101 8.13 -14.81 -0.01
N PRO A 102 7.49 -15.44 -1.01
CA PRO A 102 7.34 -14.80 -2.30
C PRO A 102 6.37 -13.61 -2.20
N LYS A 103 6.63 -12.54 -2.96
CA LYS A 103 5.87 -11.27 -2.87
C LYS A 103 4.36 -11.43 -3.05
N TRP A 104 3.94 -12.37 -3.91
CA TRP A 104 2.52 -12.65 -4.15
C TRP A 104 1.80 -13.19 -2.90
N LEU A 105 2.50 -13.85 -1.98
CA LEU A 105 1.90 -14.43 -0.78
C LEU A 105 1.31 -13.34 0.13
N TRP A 106 1.96 -12.19 0.20
CA TRP A 106 1.48 -11.00 0.92
C TRP A 106 0.12 -10.54 0.37
N MET A 107 -0.10 -10.67 -0.94
CA MET A 107 -1.34 -10.29 -1.61
C MET A 107 -2.51 -11.28 -1.39
N THR A 108 -2.23 -12.49 -0.92
CA THR A 108 -3.26 -13.52 -0.66
C THR A 108 -3.76 -13.42 0.77
N TYR A 109 -5.03 -13.78 1.04
CA TYR A 109 -5.64 -13.81 2.37
C TYR A 109 -4.79 -14.57 3.41
N TYR A 110 -4.08 -15.63 3.00
CA TYR A 110 -3.21 -16.45 3.84
C TYR A 110 -1.94 -15.75 4.33
N GLY A 111 -1.39 -14.77 3.59
CA GLY A 111 -0.10 -14.13 3.96
C GLY A 111 -0.10 -13.37 5.30
N ALA A 112 -1.22 -12.78 5.69
CA ALA A 112 -1.44 -12.02 6.93
C ALA A 112 -2.21 -12.81 8.00
N LEU A 113 -2.65 -14.03 7.68
CA LEU A 113 -3.26 -14.97 8.63
C LEU A 113 -2.28 -16.00 9.16
N PHE A 114 -1.14 -16.19 8.48
CA PHE A 114 -0.15 -17.18 8.88
C PHE A 114 0.32 -16.94 10.33
N THR A 115 0.37 -15.67 10.78
CA THR A 115 0.71 -15.32 12.16
C THR A 115 -0.49 -15.29 13.12
N ASP A 116 -1.70 -14.96 12.68
CA ASP A 116 -2.91 -15.06 13.53
C ASP A 116 -3.12 -16.51 14.02
N ILE A 117 -2.68 -17.51 13.23
CA ILE A 117 -2.71 -18.93 13.61
C ILE A 117 -1.58 -19.31 14.56
N ASP A 118 -0.38 -18.74 14.38
CA ASP A 118 0.80 -19.06 15.19
C ASP A 118 0.78 -18.37 16.57
N TYR A 119 0.23 -17.17 16.70
CA TYR A 119 0.10 -16.47 18.00
C TYR A 119 -1.13 -16.89 18.82
N GLY A 120 -2.00 -17.74 18.29
CA GLY A 120 -3.15 -18.31 18.98
C GLY A 120 -2.87 -19.68 19.62
N LYS A 121 -1.62 -20.13 19.59
CA LYS A 121 -1.15 -21.39 20.19
C LYS A 121 -0.06 -21.12 21.22
N ASP A 122 -0.38 -20.37 22.27
CA ASP A 122 0.32 -20.39 23.55
C ASP A 122 -0.66 -19.97 24.66
#